data_AF-A0AAV6YCG9-F1
#
_entry.id   AF-A0AAV6YCG9-F1
#
_cell.length_a   1.000
_cell.length_b   1.000
_cell.length_c   1.000
_cell.angle_alpha   90.00
_cell.angle_beta   90.00
_cell.angle_gamma   90.00
#
_symmetry.space_group_name_H-M   'P 1'
#
loop_
_entity.id
_entity.type
_entity.pdbx_description
1 polymer ?
#
loop_
_entity_poly.entity_id
_entity_poly.type
_entity_poly.pdbx_seq_one_letter_code
_entity_poly.pdbx_strand_id
1 'polypeptide(L)'
;MYKYLNGQYKDLSKDLFIPRPVTRTRGHPLRLEERRFYHQHRQRFFTVRAVRLWNSLPQEVVMADSMYMFKRGLDAFLESKNITGYGDKTFI
;
A
#
# COMPACT_ATOMS: atom_id res chain seq x y z
N MET A 1 -5.04 -2.44 1.02
CA MET A 1 -3.71 -3.09 1.08
C MET A 1 -3.49 -3.81 2.41
N TYR A 2 -3.52 -3.09 3.54
CA TYR A 2 -3.25 -3.65 4.88
C TYR A 2 -4.04 -4.94 5.21
N LYS A 3 -5.35 -4.98 4.96
CA LYS A 3 -6.17 -6.20 5.18
C LYS A 3 -5.71 -7.41 4.36
N TYR A 4 -5.34 -7.19 3.10
CA TYR A 4 -4.87 -8.26 2.21
C TYR A 4 -3.57 -8.85 2.73
N LEU A 5 -2.60 -7.98 3.04
CA LEU A 5 -1.27 -8.40 3.47
C LEU A 5 -1.26 -9.02 4.87
N ASN A 6 -2.18 -8.61 5.76
CA ASN A 6 -2.38 -9.23 7.07
C ASN A 6 -3.26 -10.49 7.03
N GLY A 7 -3.49 -11.07 5.85
CA GLY A 7 -4.16 -12.38 5.73
C GLY A 7 -5.67 -12.37 6.01
N GLN A 8 -6.32 -11.21 6.06
CA GLN A 8 -7.78 -11.14 6.23
C GLN A 8 -8.55 -11.60 4.97
N TYR A 9 -7.85 -11.71 3.84
CA TYR A 9 -8.36 -12.28 2.59
C TYR A 9 -7.42 -13.40 2.15
N LYS A 10 -7.78 -14.65 2.50
CA LYS A 10 -6.88 -15.82 2.43
C LYS A 10 -6.40 -16.17 1.02
N ASP A 11 -7.22 -15.93 0.00
CA ASP A 11 -6.93 -16.40 -1.37
C ASP A 11 -6.51 -15.26 -2.31
N LEU A 12 -7.15 -14.10 -2.19
CA LEU A 12 -6.96 -13.00 -3.16
C LEU A 12 -5.65 -12.22 -2.95
N SER A 13 -5.08 -12.27 -1.75
CA SER A 13 -3.89 -11.45 -1.43
C SER A 13 -2.66 -11.85 -2.23
N LYS A 14 -2.41 -13.15 -2.38
CA LYS A 14 -1.18 -13.68 -2.98
C LYS A 14 -1.17 -13.53 -4.50
N ASP A 15 -2.35 -13.62 -5.12
CA ASP A 15 -2.50 -13.47 -6.58
C ASP A 15 -2.41 -12.02 -7.03
N LEU A 16 -2.87 -11.08 -6.19
CA LEU A 16 -2.88 -9.66 -6.51
C LEU A 16 -1.57 -8.95 -6.17
N PHE A 17 -0.89 -9.37 -5.10
CA PHE A 17 0.30 -8.68 -4.59
C PHE A 17 1.43 -9.67 -4.36
N ILE A 18 2.52 -9.45 -5.10
CA ILE A 18 3.73 -10.25 -4.99
C ILE A 18 4.67 -9.54 -3.99
N PRO A 19 5.02 -10.17 -2.86
CA PRO A 19 6.02 -9.62 -1.94
C PRO A 19 7.37 -9.49 -2.63
N ARG A 20 8.07 -8.37 -2.42
CA ARG A 20 9.45 -8.23 -2.90
C ARG A 20 10.39 -8.88 -1.87
N PRO A 21 11.34 -9.74 -2.27
CA PRO A 21 12.29 -10.34 -1.35
C PRO A 21 13.12 -9.25 -0.63
N VAL A 22 13.27 -9.40 0.70
CA VAL A 22 13.96 -8.46 1.58
C VAL A 22 15.47 -8.65 1.46
N THR A 23 16.03 -8.30 0.31
CA THR A 23 17.48 -8.39 0.05
C THR A 23 18.18 -7.03 0.10
N ARG A 24 17.42 -5.93 0.19
CA ARG A 24 17.97 -4.56 0.22
C ARG A 24 17.78 -3.96 1.60
N THR A 25 18.83 -3.33 2.13
CA THR A 25 18.87 -2.62 3.41
C THR A 25 18.16 -1.26 3.41
N ARG A 26 17.54 -0.84 2.29
CA ARG A 26 16.88 0.48 2.14
C ARG A 26 15.39 0.32 1.83
N GLY A 27 14.55 0.92 2.68
CA GLY A 27 13.09 0.88 2.64
C GLY A 27 12.50 -0.10 3.67
N HIS A 28 11.18 -0.08 3.85
CA HIS A 28 10.50 -0.97 4.80
C HIS A 28 10.48 -2.44 4.30
N PRO A 29 10.40 -3.45 5.18
CA PRO A 29 10.51 -4.86 4.79
C PRO A 29 9.27 -5.41 4.08
N LEU A 30 8.12 -4.74 4.17
CA LEU A 30 6.86 -5.18 3.57
C LEU A 30 6.64 -4.67 2.13
N ARG A 31 7.71 -4.38 1.38
CA ARG A 31 7.57 -3.85 0.01
C ARG A 31 6.98 -4.89 -0.94
N LEU A 32 6.21 -4.40 -1.90
CA LEU A 32 5.59 -5.19 -2.95
C LEU A 32 6.33 -5.03 -4.27
N GLU A 33 6.32 -6.08 -5.09
CA GLU A 33 6.82 -6.02 -6.44
C GLU A 33 5.90 -5.18 -7.33
N GLU A 34 6.46 -4.12 -7.92
CA GLU A 34 5.76 -3.36 -8.94
C GLU A 34 5.75 -4.15 -10.24
N ARG A 35 4.59 -4.72 -10.57
CA ARG A 35 4.40 -5.46 -11.82
C ARG A 35 4.67 -4.52 -13.00
N ARG A 36 5.73 -4.79 -13.75
CA ARG A 36 6.10 -4.02 -14.93
C ARG A 36 5.19 -4.41 -16.08
N PHE A 37 4.23 -3.54 -16.39
CA PHE A 37 3.41 -3.73 -17.58
C PHE A 37 4.03 -3.02 -18.77
N TYR A 38 4.17 -3.77 -19.87
CA TYR A 38 4.69 -3.28 -21.15
C TYR A 38 3.82 -2.15 -21.71
N HIS A 39 2.50 -2.27 -21.59
CA HIS A 39 1.58 -1.23 -22.06
C HIS A 39 1.30 -0.18 -20.98
N GLN A 40 1.54 1.09 -21.32
CA GLN A 40 1.30 2.25 -20.46
C GLN A 40 -0.15 2.36 -19.96
N HIS A 41 -1.13 1.83 -20.71
CA HIS A 41 -2.52 1.75 -20.28
C HIS A 41 -2.68 0.94 -18.98
N ARG A 42 -1.91 -0.14 -18.83
CA ARG A 42 -1.95 -0.99 -17.63
C ARG A 42 -1.20 -0.40 -16.44
N GLN A 43 -0.30 0.58 -16.67
CA GLN A 43 0.33 1.35 -15.58
C GLN A 43 -0.67 2.24 -14.83
N ARG A 44 -1.84 2.51 -15.43
CA ARG A 44 -2.92 3.27 -14.78
C ARG A 44 -3.83 2.40 -13.91
N PHE A 45 -3.67 1.07 -13.89
CA PHE A 45 -4.50 0.21 -13.06
C PHE A 45 -4.35 0.52 -11.58
N PHE A 46 -5.48 0.37 -10.87
CA PHE A 46 -5.57 0.57 -9.43
C PHE A 46 -4.53 -0.23 -8.65
N THR A 47 -4.25 -1.47 -9.06
CA THR A 47 -3.26 -2.35 -8.41
C THR A 47 -1.83 -1.79 -8.48
N VAL A 48 -1.42 -1.23 -9.63
CA VAL A 48 -0.10 -0.60 -9.78
C VAL A 48 0.03 0.64 -8.91
N ARG A 49 -1.01 1.48 -8.88
CA ARG A 49 -1.03 2.68 -8.03
C ARG A 49 -1.02 2.32 -6.55
N ALA A 50 -1.79 1.30 -6.15
CA ALA A 50 -1.82 0.81 -4.78
C ALA A 50 -0.44 0.27 -4.33
N VAL A 51 0.24 -0.49 -5.20
CA VAL A 51 1.61 -0.98 -4.93
C VAL A 51 2.62 0.17 -4.81
N ARG A 52 2.55 1.17 -5.69
CA ARG A 52 3.43 2.35 -5.62
C ARG A 52 3.21 3.15 -4.34
N LEU A 53 1.95 3.39 -3.98
CA LEU A 53 1.59 4.09 -2.75
C LEU A 53 2.07 3.30 -1.53
N TRP A 54 1.83 1.99 -1.51
CA TRP A 54 2.30 1.14 -0.42
C TRP A 54 3.81 1.20 -0.25
N ASN A 55 4.57 1.11 -1.35
CA ASN A 55 6.03 1.18 -1.33
C ASN A 55 6.60 2.56 -0.96
N SER A 56 5.79 3.62 -0.96
CA SER A 56 6.19 4.96 -0.55
C SER A 56 5.80 5.29 0.89
N LEU A 57 5.04 4.41 1.56
CA LEU A 57 4.68 4.59 2.96
C LEU A 57 5.91 4.43 3.87
N PRO A 58 5.96 5.19 4.97
CA PRO A 58 6.93 4.98 6.03
C PRO A 58 6.78 3.61 6.68
N GLN A 59 7.87 3.08 7.23
CA GLN A 59 7.87 1.77 7.89
C GLN A 59 6.91 1.74 9.08
N GLU A 60 6.86 2.84 9.84
CA GLU A 60 6.05 3.01 11.04
C GLU A 60 4.56 2.90 10.73
N VAL A 61 4.14 3.43 9.58
CA VAL A 61 2.76 3.32 9.11
C VAL A 61 2.46 1.88 8.68
N VAL A 62 3.36 1.27 7.92
CA VAL A 62 3.17 -0.06 7.35
C VAL A 62 3.18 -1.16 8.41
N MET A 63 3.98 -1.00 9.48
CA MET A 63 4.09 -1.92 10.61
C MET A 63 3.10 -1.63 11.74
N ALA A 64 2.09 -0.79 11.53
CA ALA A 64 1.12 -0.47 12.57
C ALA A 64 0.41 -1.72 13.13
N ASP A 65 0.35 -1.82 14.45
CA ASP A 65 -0.23 -2.97 15.19
C ASP A 65 -1.75 -3.11 14.99
N SER A 66 -2.42 -2.06 14.54
CA SER A 66 -3.87 -2.07 14.30
C SER A 66 -4.28 -1.33 13.04
N MET A 67 -5.45 -1.70 12.52
CA MET A 67 -6.11 -1.01 11.40
C MET A 67 -6.30 0.48 11.67
N TYR A 68 -6.64 0.84 12.91
CA TYR A 68 -6.88 2.23 13.30
C TYR A 68 -5.61 3.06 13.19
N MET A 69 -4.50 2.54 13.73
CA MET A 69 -3.18 3.18 13.66
C MET A 69 -2.69 3.29 12.21
N PHE A 70 -2.91 2.23 11.41
CA PHE A 70 -2.61 2.26 9.98
C PHE A 70 -3.38 3.36 9.25
N LYS A 71 -4.70 3.48 9.45
CA LYS A 71 -5.53 4.51 8.82
C LYS A 71 -5.07 5.92 9.19
N ARG A 72 -4.84 6.17 10.48
CA ARG A 72 -4.32 7.46 10.97
C ARG A 72 -2.98 7.84 10.32
N GLY A 73 -2.05 6.89 10.24
CA GLY A 73 -0.75 7.11 9.60
C GLY A 73 -0.85 7.32 8.08
N LEU A 74 -1.77 6.58 7.43
CA LEU A 74 -2.04 6.74 6.02
C LEU A 74 -2.64 8.13 5.70
N ASP A 75 -3.60 8.59 6.49
CA ASP A 75 -4.23 9.90 6.29
C ASP A 75 -3.20 11.03 6.41
N ALA A 76 -2.35 10.98 7.44
CA ALA A 76 -1.26 11.94 7.62
C ALA A 76 -0.26 11.92 6.44
N PHE A 77 0.07 10.73 5.93
CA PHE A 77 0.93 10.59 4.76
C PHE A 77 0.30 11.18 3.51
N LEU A 78 -0.99 10.89 3.24
CA LEU A 78 -1.70 11.39 2.06
C LEU A 78 -1.85 12.91 2.09
N GLU A 79 -2.13 13.47 3.26
CA GLU A 79 -2.16 14.92 3.50
C GLU A 79 -0.80 15.56 3.20
N SER A 80 0.30 14.97 3.67
CA SER A 80 1.66 15.45 3.35
C SER A 80 2.00 15.43 1.85
N LYS A 81 1.31 14.57 1.07
CA LYS A 81 1.52 14.42 -0.37
C LYS A 81 0.51 15.22 -1.20
N ASN A 82 -0.37 16.00 -0.56
CA ASN A 82 -1.50 16.70 -1.20
C ASN A 82 -2.39 15.76 -2.04
N ILE A 83 -2.52 14.49 -1.62
CA ILE A 83 -3.38 13.51 -2.29
C ILE A 83 -4.76 13.59 -1.62
N THR A 84 -5.66 14.39 -2.20
CA THR A 84 -7.03 14.58 -1.71
C THR A 84 -8.00 13.61 -2.39
N GLY A 85 -9.11 13.24 -1.71
CA GLY A 85 -10.19 12.41 -2.28
C GLY A 85 -10.08 10.89 -2.06
N TYR A 86 -9.13 10.39 -1.25
CA TYR A 86 -8.97 8.95 -0.98
C TYR A 86 -9.84 8.43 0.19
N GLY A 87 -10.46 9.35 0.94
CA GLY A 87 -11.32 9.05 2.08
C GLY A 87 -12.01 10.33 2.52
N ASP A 88 -13.26 10.50 2.09
CA ASP A 88 -14.10 11.59 2.56
C ASP A 88 -14.28 11.42 4.08
N LYS A 89 -13.90 12.44 4.85
CA LYS A 89 -13.91 12.42 6.33
C LYS A 89 -15.34 12.61 6.91
N THR A 90 -16.38 12.46 6.10
CA THR A 90 -17.76 12.89 6.36
C THR A 90 -18.66 11.88 7.07
N PHE A 91 -18.12 10.78 7.61
CA PHE A 91 -18.92 9.84 8.42
C PHE A 91 -18.23 9.53 9.75
N ILE A 92 -18.40 10.48 10.68
CA ILE A 92 -18.60 10.18 12.10
C ILE A 92 -20.10 10.25 12.33
#